data_AF-A0A7R9YXS1-F1
#
_entry.id   AF-A0A7R9YXS1-F1
#
_cell.length_a   1.000
_cell.length_b   1.000
_cell.length_c   1.000
_cell.angle_alpha   90.00
_cell.angle_beta   90.00
_cell.angle_gamma   90.00
#
_symmetry.space_group_name_H-M   'P 1'
#
loop_
_entity.id
_entity.type
_entity.pdbx_description
1 polymer ?
#
loop_
_entity_poly.entity_id
_entity_poly.type
_entity_poly.pdbx_seq_one_letter_code
_entity_poly.pdbx_strand_id
1 'polypeptide(L)'
;RELDEATLLKNYVLPEFHSLPLAQKESVCQIIREKWAAFGSSNDLIEVLKITPFVKRQNSASGEVVFVQPSRLLDPRNELVACVFSDDKSNFPAEEFSCDEWLDILQKVGLKDVVDKDAFLECAWKVEADQSVPKAMKLLAYYQENFGSFFDQEFGRKLANIKCVPAEIPGSPVDTLFRFCDVAASKDRHIVFKSLPVMPDSVCPPQVMFSTLGIVSPPSISTVLKHVRALTDNSEVLEHWSYPNGTA
;
A
#
# COMPACT_ATOMS: atom_id res chain seq x y z
N ARG A 1 -31.52 -37.76 9.56
CA ARG A 1 -30.91 -36.66 8.78
C ARG A 1 -29.86 -36.06 9.69
N GLU A 2 -28.62 -36.51 9.59
CA GLU A 2 -27.51 -35.82 10.25
C GLU A 2 -27.43 -34.42 9.63
N LEU A 3 -27.54 -33.39 10.47
CA LEU A 3 -27.27 -32.03 10.04
C LEU A 3 -25.77 -31.95 9.75
N ASP A 4 -25.43 -31.69 8.50
CA ASP A 4 -24.05 -31.45 8.08
C ASP A 4 -23.44 -30.35 8.96
N GLU A 5 -22.22 -30.56 9.45
CA GLU A 5 -21.59 -29.67 10.43
C GLU A 5 -21.41 -28.25 9.89
N ALA A 6 -21.19 -28.09 8.58
CA ALA A 6 -21.15 -26.79 7.93
C ALA A 6 -22.51 -26.06 8.05
N THR A 7 -23.61 -26.81 7.96
CA THR A 7 -24.97 -26.27 8.14
C THR A 7 -25.22 -25.87 9.59
N LEU A 8 -24.73 -26.65 10.55
CA LEU A 8 -24.82 -26.29 11.98
C LEU A 8 -24.03 -25.02 12.29
N LEU A 9 -22.79 -24.95 11.81
CA LEU A 9 -21.90 -23.81 12.01
C LEU A 9 -22.52 -22.54 11.41
N LYS A 10 -22.96 -22.62 10.15
CA LYS A 10 -23.61 -21.53 9.41
C LYS A 10 -24.88 -21.01 10.10
N ASN A 11 -25.78 -21.90 10.50
CA ASN A 11 -27.14 -21.50 10.91
C ASN A 11 -27.25 -21.16 12.41
N TYR A 12 -26.37 -21.69 13.25
CA TYR A 12 -26.52 -21.58 14.70
C TYR A 12 -25.32 -20.95 15.41
N VAL A 13 -24.10 -21.16 14.91
CA VAL A 13 -22.88 -20.75 15.63
C VAL A 13 -22.36 -19.40 15.15
N LEU A 14 -22.15 -19.23 13.85
CA LEU A 14 -21.60 -17.99 13.29
C LEU A 14 -22.49 -16.76 13.48
N PRO A 15 -23.83 -16.84 13.38
CA PRO A 15 -24.70 -15.69 13.62
C PRO A 15 -24.59 -15.14 15.05
N GLU A 16 -24.40 -16.04 16.02
CA GLU A 16 -24.24 -15.70 17.44
C GLU A 16 -22.78 -15.54 17.84
N PHE A 17 -21.82 -15.54 16.90
CA PHE A 17 -20.40 -15.60 17.23
C PHE A 17 -19.97 -14.48 18.19
N HIS A 18 -20.51 -13.27 18.04
CA HIS A 18 -20.17 -12.14 18.89
C HIS A 18 -20.51 -12.37 20.37
N SER A 19 -21.61 -13.10 20.67
CA SER A 19 -22.11 -13.36 22.02
C SER A 19 -21.43 -14.55 22.69
N LEU A 20 -20.69 -15.37 21.93
CA LEU A 20 -20.00 -16.55 22.44
C LEU A 20 -18.87 -16.18 23.42
N PRO A 21 -18.66 -16.97 24.50
CA PRO A 21 -17.48 -16.91 25.35
C PRO A 21 -16.19 -17.14 24.56
N LEU A 22 -15.06 -16.58 25.04
CA LEU A 22 -13.77 -16.67 24.36
C LEU A 22 -13.35 -18.12 24.04
N ALA A 23 -13.48 -19.03 25.01
CA ALA A 23 -13.12 -20.45 24.81
C ALA A 23 -13.95 -21.11 23.68
N GLN A 24 -15.22 -20.72 23.51
CA GLN A 24 -16.07 -21.21 22.44
C GLN A 24 -15.68 -20.60 21.09
N LYS A 25 -15.34 -19.30 21.04
CA LYS A 25 -14.81 -18.66 19.84
C LYS A 25 -13.54 -19.35 19.35
N GLU A 26 -12.62 -19.65 20.26
CA GLU A 26 -11.37 -20.35 19.94
C GLU A 26 -11.64 -21.78 19.45
N SER A 27 -12.57 -22.50 20.09
CA SER A 27 -13.01 -23.82 19.63
C SER A 27 -13.59 -23.77 18.22
N VAL A 28 -14.38 -22.74 17.90
CA VAL A 28 -14.94 -22.53 16.55
C VAL A 28 -13.83 -22.30 15.53
N CYS A 29 -12.84 -21.45 15.83
CA CYS A 29 -11.70 -21.23 14.95
C CYS A 29 -10.90 -22.53 14.71
N GLN A 30 -10.69 -23.33 15.76
CA GLN A 30 -10.03 -24.62 15.63
C GLN A 30 -10.82 -25.59 14.72
N ILE A 31 -12.14 -25.68 14.90
CA ILE A 31 -13.02 -26.52 14.06
C ILE A 31 -12.96 -26.06 12.59
N ILE A 32 -12.99 -24.75 12.34
CA ILE A 32 -12.88 -24.18 10.98
C ILE A 32 -11.57 -24.62 10.33
N ARG A 33 -10.46 -24.54 11.05
CA ARG A 33 -9.14 -24.94 10.55
C ARG A 33 -9.08 -26.44 10.28
N GLU A 34 -9.41 -27.27 11.27
CA GLU A 34 -9.32 -28.73 11.18
C GLU A 34 -10.20 -29.32 10.06
N LYS A 35 -11.37 -28.71 9.82
CA LYS A 35 -12.35 -29.21 8.84
C LYS A 35 -12.43 -28.35 7.58
N TRP A 36 -11.43 -27.49 7.34
CA TRP A 36 -11.44 -26.58 6.20
C TRP A 36 -11.56 -27.29 4.85
N ALA A 37 -10.95 -28.47 4.68
CA ALA A 37 -11.05 -29.24 3.44
C ALA A 37 -12.50 -29.55 3.04
N ALA A 38 -13.40 -29.76 4.02
CA ALA A 38 -14.83 -29.94 3.78
C ALA A 38 -15.56 -28.59 3.66
N PHE A 39 -15.27 -27.65 4.56
CA PHE A 39 -15.96 -26.36 4.66
C PHE A 39 -15.68 -25.41 3.49
N GLY A 40 -14.46 -25.41 2.97
CA GLY A 40 -14.03 -24.57 1.85
C GLY A 40 -14.69 -24.89 0.52
N SER A 41 -15.46 -25.98 0.43
CA SER A 41 -16.30 -26.30 -0.74
C SER A 41 -17.71 -25.72 -0.65
N SER A 42 -18.12 -25.22 0.51
CA SER A 42 -19.46 -24.68 0.75
C SER A 42 -19.50 -23.17 0.58
N ASN A 43 -19.95 -22.71 -0.60
CA ASN A 43 -20.07 -21.27 -0.90
C ASN A 43 -20.93 -20.53 0.13
N ASP A 44 -22.02 -21.14 0.56
CA ASP A 44 -22.93 -20.59 1.57
C ASP A 44 -22.24 -20.31 2.92
N LEU A 45 -21.37 -21.23 3.35
CA LEU A 45 -20.61 -21.07 4.59
C LEU A 45 -19.54 -19.99 4.42
N ILE A 46 -18.86 -19.97 3.28
CA ILE A 46 -17.86 -18.94 2.94
C ILE A 46 -18.47 -17.54 3.00
N GLU A 47 -19.67 -17.34 2.43
CA GLU A 47 -20.35 -16.04 2.47
C GLU A 47 -20.67 -15.59 3.91
N VAL A 48 -21.05 -16.50 4.80
CA VAL A 48 -21.25 -16.18 6.21
C VAL A 48 -19.92 -15.88 6.91
N LEU A 49 -18.87 -16.65 6.64
CA LEU A 49 -17.54 -16.43 7.23
C LEU A 49 -16.94 -15.07 6.82
N LYS A 50 -17.16 -14.62 5.58
CA LYS A 50 -16.72 -13.31 5.09
C LYS A 50 -17.21 -12.14 5.96
N ILE A 51 -18.44 -12.24 6.45
CA ILE A 51 -19.08 -11.19 7.26
C ILE A 51 -19.01 -11.48 8.76
N THR A 52 -18.54 -12.65 9.17
CA THR A 52 -18.43 -13.01 10.59
C THR A 52 -17.14 -12.45 11.17
N PRO A 53 -17.18 -11.69 12.28
CA PRO A 53 -15.97 -11.21 12.92
C PRO A 53 -15.33 -12.32 13.76
N PHE A 54 -14.60 -13.24 13.13
CA PHE A 54 -13.98 -14.39 13.81
C PHE A 54 -12.45 -14.38 13.84
N VAL A 55 -11.81 -13.46 13.13
CA VAL A 55 -10.34 -13.37 13.07
C VAL A 55 -9.87 -12.44 14.18
N LYS A 56 -8.89 -12.88 14.99
CA LYS A 56 -8.30 -12.00 16.00
C LYS A 56 -7.36 -11.00 15.34
N ARG A 57 -7.44 -9.76 15.80
CA ARG A 57 -6.53 -8.66 15.52
C ARG A 57 -6.01 -8.12 16.85
N GLN A 58 -4.72 -7.79 16.91
CA GLN A 58 -4.12 -7.16 18.07
C GLN A 58 -3.85 -5.68 17.80
N ASN A 59 -4.37 -4.80 18.67
CA ASN A 59 -4.08 -3.37 18.62
C ASN A 59 -2.61 -3.12 18.99
N SER A 60 -1.88 -2.38 18.16
CA SER A 60 -0.45 -2.11 18.38
C SER A 60 -0.17 -1.17 19.56
N ALA A 61 -1.11 -0.31 19.95
CA ALA A 61 -0.95 0.63 21.05
C ALA A 61 -1.42 0.06 22.40
N SER A 62 -2.59 -0.57 22.46
CA SER A 62 -3.17 -1.08 23.71
C SER A 62 -2.84 -2.55 24.00
N GLY A 63 -2.39 -3.31 22.99
CA GLY A 63 -2.26 -4.77 23.08
C GLY A 63 -3.60 -5.51 23.16
N GLU A 64 -4.73 -4.79 23.06
CA GLU A 64 -6.07 -5.37 23.10
C GLU A 64 -6.29 -6.28 21.88
N VAL A 65 -6.86 -7.45 22.13
CA VAL A 65 -7.22 -8.41 21.09
C VAL A 65 -8.73 -8.32 20.82
N VAL A 66 -9.07 -7.99 19.58
CA VAL A 66 -10.45 -7.84 19.11
C VAL A 66 -10.73 -8.78 17.96
N PHE A 67 -11.95 -9.29 17.88
CA PHE A 67 -12.40 -10.11 16.77
C PHE A 67 -12.95 -9.25 15.64
N VAL A 68 -12.54 -9.53 14.41
CA VAL A 68 -12.88 -8.75 13.21
C VAL A 68 -13.16 -9.64 12.02
N GLN A 69 -13.83 -9.06 11.03
CA GLN A 69 -14.06 -9.71 9.75
C GLN A 69 -12.74 -9.87 8.99
N PRO A 70 -12.53 -10.99 8.27
CA PRO A 70 -11.33 -11.19 7.45
C PRO A 70 -11.09 -10.05 6.46
N SER A 71 -12.16 -9.51 5.86
CA SER A 71 -12.11 -8.42 4.88
C SER A 71 -11.61 -7.08 5.40
N ARG A 72 -11.44 -6.94 6.71
CA ARG A 72 -10.85 -5.75 7.34
C ARG A 72 -9.34 -5.86 7.55
N LEU A 73 -8.75 -6.98 7.15
CA LEU A 73 -7.34 -7.28 7.36
C LEU A 73 -6.62 -7.44 6.03
N LEU A 74 -5.33 -7.13 6.05
CA LEU A 74 -4.41 -7.28 4.94
C LEU A 74 -3.64 -8.59 5.08
N ASP A 75 -3.29 -9.21 3.95
CA ASP A 75 -2.42 -10.38 3.95
C ASP A 75 -0.95 -9.96 4.21
N PRO A 76 -0.30 -10.44 5.29
CA PRO A 76 1.09 -10.12 5.59
C PRO A 76 2.10 -10.66 4.57
N ARG A 77 1.72 -11.59 3.69
CA ARG A 77 2.57 -12.08 2.59
C ARG A 77 2.73 -11.06 1.47
N ASN A 78 1.84 -10.07 1.38
CA ASN A 78 1.95 -9.01 0.38
C ASN A 78 3.05 -8.03 0.81
N GLU A 79 4.15 -8.00 0.06
CA GLU A 79 5.36 -7.26 0.41
C GLU A 79 5.15 -5.75 0.54
N LEU A 80 4.20 -5.17 -0.20
CA LEU A 80 3.92 -3.74 -0.13
C LEU A 80 3.31 -3.39 1.23
N VAL A 81 2.19 -4.01 1.57
CA VAL A 81 1.47 -3.71 2.82
C VAL A 81 2.30 -4.10 4.04
N ALA A 82 3.03 -5.22 3.98
CA ALA A 82 3.94 -5.64 5.05
C ALA A 82 5.06 -4.60 5.30
N CYS A 83 5.57 -3.98 4.24
CA CYS A 83 6.57 -2.91 4.35
C CYS A 83 5.95 -1.60 4.87
N VAL A 84 4.81 -1.19 4.33
CA VAL A 84 4.18 0.10 4.66
C VAL A 84 3.60 0.12 6.08
N PHE A 85 3.05 -0.99 6.55
CA PHE A 85 2.44 -1.12 7.88
C PHE A 85 3.31 -1.89 8.87
N SER A 86 4.64 -1.96 8.65
CA SER A 86 5.56 -2.72 9.51
C SER A 86 5.54 -2.30 10.99
N ASP A 87 5.18 -1.05 11.25
CA ASP A 87 5.05 -0.42 12.57
C ASP A 87 3.64 -0.53 13.17
N ASP A 88 2.64 -0.91 12.38
CA ASP A 88 1.25 -1.06 12.82
C ASP A 88 0.71 -2.45 12.46
N LYS A 89 0.95 -3.39 13.38
CA LYS A 89 0.49 -4.78 13.27
C LYS A 89 -1.03 -4.92 13.31
N SER A 90 -1.78 -3.87 13.67
CA SER A 90 -3.23 -3.92 13.73
C SER A 90 -3.91 -4.05 12.36
N ASN A 91 -3.17 -3.89 11.26
CA ASN A 91 -3.70 -4.10 9.91
C ASN A 91 -3.70 -5.58 9.49
N PHE A 92 -3.08 -6.46 10.27
CA PHE A 92 -2.88 -7.87 9.94
C PHE A 92 -3.62 -8.79 10.92
N PRO A 93 -3.85 -10.07 10.54
CA PRO A 93 -4.26 -11.09 11.49
C PRO A 93 -3.26 -11.21 12.66
N ALA A 94 -3.77 -11.51 13.85
CA ALA A 94 -2.94 -11.81 15.01
C ALA A 94 -2.07 -13.06 14.76
N GLU A 95 -0.99 -13.22 15.53
CA GLU A 95 0.04 -14.26 15.33
C GLU A 95 -0.52 -15.68 15.14
N GLU A 96 -1.57 -16.04 15.87
CA GLU A 96 -2.23 -17.35 15.76
C GLU A 96 -2.87 -17.64 14.39
N PHE A 97 -3.18 -16.58 13.61
CA PHE A 97 -3.73 -16.63 12.26
C PHE A 97 -2.69 -16.33 11.16
N SER A 98 -1.41 -16.14 11.53
CA SER A 98 -0.37 -15.71 10.58
C SER A 98 0.38 -16.88 9.92
N CYS A 99 0.04 -18.14 10.23
CA CYS A 99 0.65 -19.28 9.56
C CYS A 99 0.04 -19.51 8.16
N ASP A 100 0.80 -20.18 7.29
CA ASP A 100 0.42 -20.30 5.89
C ASP A 100 -0.95 -20.97 5.66
N GLU A 101 -1.23 -22.01 6.43
CA GLU A 101 -2.51 -22.71 6.41
C GLU A 101 -3.68 -21.78 6.74
N TRP A 102 -3.53 -20.92 7.75
CA TRP A 102 -4.57 -19.95 8.11
C TRP A 102 -4.73 -18.88 7.05
N LEU A 103 -3.64 -18.35 6.52
CA LEU A 103 -3.71 -17.30 5.49
C LEU A 103 -4.44 -17.82 4.24
N ASP A 104 -4.23 -19.08 3.84
CA ASP A 104 -4.95 -19.69 2.72
C ASP A 104 -6.46 -19.81 2.97
N ILE A 105 -6.86 -20.13 4.22
CA ILE A 105 -8.26 -20.12 4.65
C ILE A 105 -8.82 -18.69 4.57
N LEU A 106 -8.10 -17.75 5.16
CA LEU A 106 -8.53 -16.36 5.30
C LEU A 106 -8.68 -15.68 3.94
N GLN A 107 -7.80 -15.94 2.98
CA GLN A 107 -7.95 -15.47 1.58
C GLN A 107 -9.28 -15.91 0.97
N LYS A 108 -9.68 -17.17 1.17
CA LYS A 108 -10.97 -17.68 0.65
C LYS A 108 -12.19 -17.03 1.30
N VAL A 109 -12.06 -16.59 2.55
CA VAL A 109 -13.11 -15.88 3.29
C VAL A 109 -12.91 -14.36 3.30
N GLY A 110 -12.10 -13.82 2.39
CA GLY A 110 -12.09 -12.40 2.08
C GLY A 110 -10.97 -11.57 2.69
N LEU A 111 -9.91 -12.18 3.26
CA LEU A 111 -8.67 -11.46 3.55
C LEU A 111 -8.13 -10.78 2.29
N LYS A 112 -7.69 -9.53 2.42
CA LYS A 112 -7.19 -8.75 1.28
C LYS A 112 -5.78 -9.19 0.90
N ASP A 113 -5.66 -10.06 -0.09
CA ASP A 113 -4.39 -10.52 -0.68
C ASP A 113 -3.92 -9.61 -1.82
N VAL A 114 -4.85 -9.15 -2.65
CA VAL A 114 -4.60 -8.19 -3.72
C VAL A 114 -4.77 -6.76 -3.19
N VAL A 115 -3.78 -5.91 -3.47
CA VAL A 115 -3.86 -4.48 -3.17
C VAL A 115 -4.72 -3.82 -4.25
N ASP A 116 -5.98 -3.54 -3.91
CA ASP A 116 -6.87 -2.73 -4.73
C ASP A 116 -6.51 -1.23 -4.65
N LYS A 117 -7.25 -0.40 -5.39
CA LYS A 117 -7.06 1.05 -5.45
C LYS A 117 -7.22 1.72 -4.09
N ASP A 118 -8.15 1.26 -3.26
CA ASP A 118 -8.42 1.87 -1.95
C ASP A 118 -7.32 1.51 -0.96
N ALA A 119 -6.91 0.23 -0.90
CA ALA A 119 -5.78 -0.24 -0.10
C ALA A 119 -4.47 0.44 -0.54
N PHE A 120 -4.26 0.67 -1.84
CA PHE A 120 -3.09 1.41 -2.32
C PHE A 120 -3.09 2.86 -1.82
N LEU A 121 -4.25 3.53 -1.84
CA LEU A 121 -4.37 4.89 -1.31
C LEU A 121 -4.14 4.93 0.22
N GLU A 122 -4.65 3.94 0.96
CA GLU A 122 -4.34 3.76 2.40
C GLU A 122 -2.83 3.66 2.64
N CYS A 123 -2.12 2.86 1.83
CA CYS A 123 -0.67 2.80 1.87
C CYS A 123 -0.02 4.17 1.58
N ALA A 124 -0.49 4.88 0.55
CA ALA A 124 0.05 6.20 0.18
C ALA A 124 -0.12 7.25 1.29
N TRP A 125 -1.29 7.28 1.95
CA TRP A 125 -1.53 8.16 3.10
C TRP A 125 -0.67 7.77 4.30
N LYS A 126 -0.46 6.47 4.56
CA LYS A 126 0.46 6.03 5.62
C LYS A 126 1.89 6.47 5.35
N VAL A 127 2.35 6.35 4.11
CA VAL A 127 3.69 6.83 3.68
C VAL A 127 3.83 8.34 3.89
N GLU A 128 2.81 9.12 3.52
CA GLU A 128 2.80 10.57 3.75
C GLU A 128 2.81 10.89 5.25
N ALA A 129 2.02 10.19 6.07
CA ALA A 129 1.98 10.39 7.52
C ALA A 129 3.34 10.08 8.18
N ASP A 130 4.01 9.02 7.72
CA ASP A 130 5.29 8.59 8.26
C ASP A 130 6.48 9.39 7.73
N GLN A 131 6.30 10.15 6.64
CA GLN A 131 7.37 10.82 5.89
C GLN A 131 8.54 9.87 5.57
N SER A 132 8.24 8.63 5.18
CA SER A 132 9.24 7.57 5.00
C SER A 132 9.59 7.35 3.53
N VAL A 133 10.79 7.79 3.13
CA VAL A 133 11.32 7.55 1.77
C VAL A 133 11.42 6.06 1.43
N PRO A 134 11.93 5.16 2.29
CA PRO A 134 11.99 3.74 1.98
C PRO A 134 10.61 3.13 1.66
N LYS A 135 9.58 3.49 2.44
CA LYS A 135 8.20 3.03 2.17
C LYS A 135 7.65 3.63 0.89
N ALA A 136 7.94 4.91 0.61
CA ALA A 136 7.58 5.57 -0.65
C ALA A 136 8.21 4.87 -1.87
N MET A 137 9.48 4.50 -1.78
CA MET A 137 10.17 3.76 -2.85
C MET A 137 9.49 2.41 -3.11
N LYS A 138 9.16 1.64 -2.06
CA LYS A 138 8.46 0.35 -2.20
C LYS A 138 7.06 0.53 -2.79
N LEU A 139 6.31 1.55 -2.35
CA LEU A 139 4.98 1.89 -2.87
C LEU A 139 5.00 2.19 -4.36
N LEU A 140 5.93 3.03 -4.81
CA LEU A 140 5.99 3.44 -6.21
C LEU A 140 6.58 2.37 -7.13
N ALA A 141 7.50 1.54 -6.63
CA ALA A 141 7.95 0.34 -7.36
C ALA A 141 6.77 -0.62 -7.61
N TYR A 142 5.95 -0.89 -6.57
CA TYR A 142 4.75 -1.72 -6.72
C TYR A 142 3.76 -1.12 -7.73
N TYR A 143 3.58 0.21 -7.70
CA TYR A 143 2.71 0.92 -8.64
C TYR A 143 3.16 0.75 -10.09
N GLN A 144 4.46 0.85 -10.35
CA GLN A 144 5.02 0.66 -11.69
C GLN A 144 4.86 -0.78 -12.17
N GLU A 145 5.14 -1.78 -11.33
CA GLU A 145 5.02 -3.20 -11.68
C GLU A 145 3.57 -3.61 -11.97
N ASN A 146 2.60 -2.97 -11.30
CA ASN A 146 1.18 -3.33 -11.36
C ASN A 146 0.32 -2.27 -12.07
N PHE A 147 0.94 -1.42 -12.89
CA PHE A 147 0.29 -0.20 -13.36
C PHE A 147 -1.04 -0.42 -14.11
N GLY A 148 -1.18 -1.56 -14.80
CA GLY A 148 -2.39 -1.89 -15.55
C GLY A 148 -3.64 -1.95 -14.66
N SER A 149 -3.50 -2.37 -13.40
CA SER A 149 -4.59 -2.45 -12.42
C SER A 149 -5.00 -1.09 -11.87
N PHE A 150 -4.13 -0.08 -12.00
CA PHE A 150 -4.32 1.26 -11.46
C PHE A 150 -4.56 2.34 -12.51
N PHE A 151 -4.70 1.97 -13.79
CA PHE A 151 -4.98 2.91 -14.87
C PHE A 151 -6.42 3.43 -14.80
N ASP A 152 -6.63 4.43 -13.93
CA ASP A 152 -7.93 4.97 -13.57
C ASP A 152 -7.82 6.47 -13.25
N GLN A 153 -8.73 7.26 -13.82
CA GLN A 153 -8.65 8.72 -13.73
C GLN A 153 -8.96 9.24 -12.33
N GLU A 154 -9.94 8.66 -11.64
CA GLU A 154 -10.33 9.10 -10.29
C GLU A 154 -9.25 8.73 -9.28
N PHE A 155 -8.76 7.50 -9.35
CA PHE A 155 -7.66 7.02 -8.53
C PHE A 155 -6.41 7.88 -8.72
N GLY A 156 -5.99 8.14 -9.96
CA GLY A 156 -4.78 8.93 -10.21
C GLY A 156 -4.91 10.38 -9.72
N ARG A 157 -6.10 10.99 -9.78
CA ARG A 157 -6.35 12.31 -9.16
C ARG A 157 -6.25 12.27 -7.64
N LYS A 158 -6.76 11.23 -6.98
CA LYS A 158 -6.61 11.06 -5.53
C LYS A 158 -5.13 10.91 -5.17
N LEU A 159 -4.43 10.02 -5.86
CA LEU A 159 -3.00 9.76 -5.65
C LEU A 159 -2.15 11.02 -5.90
N ALA A 160 -2.44 11.81 -6.93
CA ALA A 160 -1.73 13.06 -7.23
C ALA A 160 -1.71 14.08 -6.08
N ASN A 161 -2.70 14.02 -5.18
CA ASN A 161 -2.82 14.95 -4.06
C ASN A 161 -2.03 14.53 -2.81
N ILE A 162 -1.49 13.29 -2.79
CA ILE A 162 -0.75 12.71 -1.66
C ILE A 162 0.74 12.98 -1.83
N LYS A 163 1.43 13.42 -0.76
CA LYS A 163 2.90 13.56 -0.76
C LYS A 163 3.59 12.23 -0.51
N CYS A 164 3.62 11.38 -1.54
CA CYS A 164 4.26 10.06 -1.49
C CYS A 164 5.42 9.89 -2.49
N VAL A 165 5.86 10.96 -3.16
CA VAL A 165 6.91 10.90 -4.19
C VAL A 165 8.25 11.32 -3.60
N PRO A 166 9.24 10.43 -3.53
CA PRO A 166 10.59 10.82 -3.16
C PRO A 166 11.24 11.56 -4.33
N ALA A 167 11.84 12.71 -4.06
CA ALA A 167 12.53 13.48 -5.07
C ALA A 167 13.76 14.19 -4.49
N GLU A 168 14.81 14.27 -5.30
CA GLU A 168 16.05 14.93 -4.93
C GLU A 168 15.94 16.42 -5.20
N ILE A 169 16.21 17.23 -4.17
CA ILE A 169 16.53 18.64 -4.33
C ILE A 169 18.03 18.78 -4.02
N PRO A 170 18.83 19.39 -4.92
CA PRO A 170 20.23 19.68 -4.62
C PRO A 170 20.38 20.49 -3.33
N GLY A 171 21.03 19.93 -2.32
CA GLY A 171 21.28 20.58 -1.03
C GLY A 171 20.16 20.48 0.01
N SER A 172 19.09 19.72 -0.26
CA SER A 172 18.01 19.45 0.71
C SER A 172 18.28 18.15 1.49
N PRO A 173 17.73 18.00 2.71
CA PRO A 173 17.66 16.70 3.37
C PRO A 173 17.01 15.64 2.48
N VAL A 174 17.56 14.43 2.54
CA VAL A 174 17.26 13.28 1.67
C VAL A 174 15.83 12.74 1.87
N ASP A 175 15.16 13.13 2.94
CA ASP A 175 13.92 12.49 3.42
C ASP A 175 12.63 13.28 3.13
N THR A 176 12.60 14.09 2.07
CA THR A 176 11.39 14.89 1.76
C THR A 176 10.53 14.21 0.70
N LEU A 177 9.23 14.06 0.99
CA LEU A 177 8.23 13.58 0.05
C LEU A 177 7.44 14.73 -0.57
N PHE A 178 7.11 14.57 -1.86
CA PHE A 178 6.41 15.54 -2.69
C PHE A 178 5.18 14.91 -3.33
N ARG A 179 4.33 15.76 -3.90
CA ARG A 179 3.28 15.31 -4.82
C ARG A 179 3.84 15.11 -6.21
N PHE A 180 3.18 14.29 -7.01
CA PHE A 180 3.53 14.11 -8.42
C PHE A 180 3.52 15.41 -9.22
N CYS A 181 2.61 16.34 -8.93
CA CYS A 181 2.54 17.64 -9.62
C CYS A 181 3.65 18.63 -9.23
N ASP A 182 4.35 18.37 -8.13
CA ASP A 182 5.36 19.27 -7.56
C ASP A 182 6.80 18.85 -7.93
N VAL A 183 6.96 17.78 -8.72
CA VAL A 183 8.26 17.20 -9.10
C VAL A 183 8.44 17.14 -10.61
N ALA A 184 9.70 17.11 -11.04
CA ALA A 184 10.07 16.83 -12.42
C ALA A 184 10.33 15.33 -12.64
N ALA A 185 9.98 14.84 -13.82
CA ALA A 185 10.40 13.53 -14.29
C ALA A 185 11.94 13.48 -14.44
N SER A 186 12.52 12.32 -14.17
CA SER A 186 13.97 12.08 -14.25
C SER A 186 14.60 12.49 -15.59
N LYS A 187 13.93 12.20 -16.72
CA LYS A 187 14.39 12.59 -18.07
C LYS A 187 14.55 14.11 -18.24
N ASP A 188 13.79 14.90 -17.49
CA ASP A 188 13.80 16.37 -17.57
C ASP A 188 14.82 16.99 -16.60
N ARG A 189 15.53 16.17 -15.80
CA ARG A 189 16.49 16.61 -14.76
C ARG A 189 17.38 17.75 -15.22
N HIS A 190 18.01 17.59 -16.37
CA HIS A 190 19.03 18.49 -16.92
C HIS A 190 18.55 19.93 -17.17
N ILE A 191 17.24 20.18 -17.27
CA ILE A 191 16.67 21.51 -17.51
C ILE A 191 15.94 22.12 -16.30
N VAL A 192 15.84 21.40 -15.17
CA VAL A 192 15.05 21.88 -14.01
C VAL A 192 15.65 21.61 -12.64
N PHE A 193 16.75 20.88 -12.49
CA PHE A 193 17.26 20.41 -11.18
C PHE A 193 17.55 21.49 -10.13
N LYS A 194 17.75 22.76 -10.50
CA LYS A 194 17.86 23.90 -9.55
C LYS A 194 16.53 24.59 -9.22
N SER A 195 15.46 24.23 -9.91
CA SER A 195 14.16 24.91 -9.85
C SER A 195 13.02 24.01 -9.38
N LEU A 196 13.12 22.70 -9.60
CA LEU A 196 12.17 21.67 -9.18
C LEU A 196 12.91 20.46 -8.59
N PRO A 197 12.32 19.79 -7.59
CA PRO A 197 12.75 18.46 -7.16
C PRO A 197 12.67 17.48 -8.33
N VAL A 198 13.62 16.54 -8.41
CA VAL A 198 13.68 15.54 -9.48
C VAL A 198 13.44 14.16 -8.91
N MET A 199 12.43 13.47 -9.42
CA MET A 199 12.10 12.10 -9.04
C MET A 199 13.13 11.10 -9.61
N PRO A 200 13.53 10.05 -8.88
CA PRO A 200 14.39 8.99 -9.39
C PRO A 200 13.76 8.20 -10.53
N ASP A 201 14.58 7.67 -11.45
CA ASP A 201 14.12 6.81 -12.56
C ASP A 201 13.38 5.56 -12.06
N SER A 202 13.85 4.97 -10.97
CA SER A 202 13.31 3.73 -10.39
C SER A 202 11.90 3.84 -9.83
N VAL A 203 11.34 5.05 -9.72
CA VAL A 203 9.97 5.29 -9.25
C VAL A 203 9.16 6.19 -10.20
N CYS A 204 9.73 6.52 -11.36
CA CYS A 204 9.09 7.35 -12.37
C CYS A 204 7.98 6.57 -13.11
N PRO A 205 6.70 6.95 -12.99
CA PRO A 205 5.62 6.20 -13.60
C PRO A 205 5.67 6.28 -15.14
N PRO A 206 5.03 5.34 -15.86
CA PRO A 206 4.91 5.44 -17.31
C PRO A 206 4.27 6.75 -17.77
N GLN A 207 4.73 7.31 -18.89
CA GLN A 207 4.30 8.63 -19.39
C GLN A 207 2.78 8.74 -19.61
N VAL A 208 2.10 7.62 -19.92
CA VAL A 208 0.65 7.58 -20.09
C VAL A 208 -0.11 8.02 -18.84
N MET A 209 0.50 7.97 -17.65
CA MET A 209 -0.10 8.40 -16.38
C MET A 209 0.20 9.85 -16.01
N PHE A 210 1.14 10.51 -16.70
CA PHE A 210 1.62 11.84 -16.31
C PHE A 210 0.48 12.84 -16.19
N SER A 211 -0.43 12.86 -17.16
CA SER A 211 -1.58 13.75 -17.16
C SER A 211 -2.50 13.54 -15.95
N THR A 212 -2.77 12.28 -15.59
CA THR A 212 -3.63 11.93 -14.44
C THR A 212 -2.96 12.24 -13.11
N LEU A 213 -1.64 12.07 -13.02
CA LEU A 213 -0.83 12.37 -11.83
C LEU A 213 -0.45 13.86 -11.72
N GLY A 214 -0.74 14.66 -12.74
CA GLY A 214 -0.39 16.09 -12.79
C GLY A 214 1.09 16.36 -13.09
N ILE A 215 1.84 15.36 -13.55
CA ILE A 215 3.24 15.51 -13.96
C ILE A 215 3.31 16.27 -15.28
N VAL A 216 4.04 17.38 -15.31
CA VAL A 216 4.23 18.21 -16.51
C VAL A 216 5.55 17.87 -17.18
N SER A 217 5.49 17.24 -18.35
CA SER A 217 6.68 16.90 -19.15
C SER A 217 6.37 17.06 -20.65
N PRO A 218 7.13 17.88 -21.40
CA PRO A 218 8.30 18.65 -20.94
C PRO A 218 7.92 19.79 -19.95
N PRO A 219 8.86 20.25 -19.10
CA PRO A 219 8.64 21.35 -18.18
C PRO A 219 8.28 22.66 -18.90
N SER A 220 7.54 23.54 -18.23
CA SER A 220 7.19 24.85 -18.78
C SER A 220 8.42 25.75 -18.96
N ILE A 221 8.35 26.66 -19.93
CA ILE A 221 9.44 27.60 -20.19
C ILE A 221 9.75 28.51 -18.98
N SER A 222 8.74 28.84 -18.17
CA SER A 222 8.94 29.62 -16.94
C SER A 222 9.79 28.86 -15.92
N THR A 223 9.57 27.56 -15.77
CA THR A 223 10.39 26.68 -14.92
C THR A 223 11.82 26.59 -15.45
N VAL A 224 12.00 26.39 -16.75
CA VAL A 224 13.34 26.33 -17.37
C VAL A 224 14.07 27.66 -17.22
N LEU A 225 13.40 28.81 -17.40
CA LEU A 225 14.01 30.12 -17.18
C LEU A 225 14.39 30.35 -15.71
N LYS A 226 13.57 29.89 -14.76
CA LYS A 226 13.90 29.92 -13.32
C LYS A 226 15.14 29.07 -13.04
N HIS A 227 15.26 27.91 -13.66
CA HIS A 227 16.44 27.06 -13.58
C HIS A 227 17.69 27.75 -14.11
N VAL A 228 17.64 28.31 -15.32
CA VAL A 228 18.77 29.03 -15.93
C VAL A 228 19.21 30.21 -15.07
N ARG A 229 18.26 31.01 -14.57
CA ARG A 229 18.57 32.12 -13.65
C ARG A 229 19.27 31.64 -12.39
N ALA A 230 18.77 30.58 -11.76
CA ALA A 230 19.38 30.00 -10.57
C ALA A 230 20.80 29.45 -10.81
N LEU A 231 21.13 29.03 -12.04
CA LEU A 231 22.50 28.65 -12.42
C LEU A 231 23.40 29.87 -12.62
N THR A 232 22.87 30.97 -13.15
CA THR A 232 23.64 32.19 -13.44
C THR A 232 23.79 33.12 -12.25
N ASP A 233 22.94 32.99 -11.22
CA ASP A 233 22.95 33.84 -10.02
C ASP A 233 24.20 33.62 -9.14
N ASN A 234 24.95 32.53 -9.34
CA ASN A 234 26.17 32.26 -8.59
C ASN A 234 27.26 31.73 -9.54
N SER A 235 28.21 32.59 -9.95
CA SER A 235 29.22 32.31 -10.98
C SER A 235 30.12 31.10 -10.64
N GLU A 236 30.31 30.80 -9.36
CA GLU A 236 31.10 29.67 -8.87
C GLU A 236 30.42 28.31 -9.11
N VAL A 237 29.10 28.27 -9.36
CA VAL A 237 28.34 27.02 -9.59
C VAL A 237 28.75 26.34 -10.88
N LEU A 238 29.13 27.12 -11.90
CA LEU A 238 29.66 26.59 -13.16
C LEU A 238 31.11 26.13 -13.03
N GLU A 239 31.87 26.68 -12.08
CA GLU A 239 33.28 26.30 -11.83
C GLU A 239 33.41 24.94 -11.12
N HIS A 240 32.41 24.54 -10.34
CA HIS A 240 32.36 23.26 -9.62
C HIS A 240 31.44 22.22 -10.29
N TRP A 241 31.20 22.37 -11.59
CA TRP A 241 30.32 21.47 -12.35
C TRP A 241 30.92 20.06 -12.49
N SER A 242 30.62 19.19 -11.53
CA SER A 242 30.90 17.76 -11.64
C SER A 242 29.80 17.08 -12.45
N TYR A 243 29.99 16.95 -13.77
CA TYR A 243 29.18 16.02 -14.56
C TYR A 243 29.54 14.60 -14.09
N PRO A 244 28.62 13.80 -13.52
CA PRO A 244 28.91 12.39 -13.33
C PRO A 244 28.99 11.80 -14.73
N ASN A 245 30.18 11.34 -15.12
CA ASN A 245 30.45 10.74 -16.43
C ASN A 245 29.27 9.88 -16.88
N GLY A 246 28.57 10.36 -17.92
CA GLY A 246 27.73 9.47 -18.72
C GLY A 246 28.67 8.46 -19.36
N THR A 247 28.61 7.22 -18.91
CA THR A 247 29.12 6.10 -19.68
C THR A 247 28.36 6.09 -21.00
N ALA A 248 29.08 6.42 -22.07
CA ALA A 248 28.69 6.11 -23.44
C ALA A 248 28.60 4.60 -23.64
#